data_AF-A0A352Q3H5-F1
#
_entry.id   AF-A0A352Q3H5-F1
#
_cell.length_a   1.000
_cell.length_b   1.000
_cell.length_c   1.000
_cell.angle_alpha   90.00
_cell.angle_beta   90.00
_cell.angle_gamma   90.00
#
_symmetry.space_group_name_H-M   'P 1'
#
loop_
_entity.id
_entity.type
_entity.pdbx_description
1 polymer ?
#
loop_
_entity_poly.entity_id
_entity_poly.type
_entity_poly.pdbx_seq_one_letter_code
_entity_poly.pdbx_strand_id
1 'polypeptide(L)'
;MYTYLLRRCLFMVPTLLGITLVVFSVMAFSPGGLSAQSLVDDQNLEPQAKKALQDYYNRRYGLDLPAPVQYLRWLNNVSPIGFVIDENGYTQQFSLWKGSDLGTSFRYGRPVSELLKERVPITLLLNIITIPLIYIVAIAIGVRAATERGSTFDMS
;
A
#
# COMPACT_ATOMS: atom_id res chain seq x y z
N MET A 1 16.03 -11.00 -26.90
CA MET A 1 15.29 -9.95 -26.16
C MET A 1 14.08 -10.49 -25.38
N TYR A 2 13.22 -11.33 -25.98
CA TYR A 2 12.08 -11.93 -25.27
C TYR A 2 12.46 -12.70 -24.00
N THR A 3 13.51 -13.53 -24.04
CA THR A 3 13.99 -14.28 -22.86
C THR A 3 14.45 -13.36 -21.73
N TYR A 4 15.02 -12.19 -22.06
CA TYR A 4 15.43 -11.18 -21.08
C TYR A 4 14.21 -10.49 -20.44
N LEU A 5 13.22 -10.10 -21.25
CA LEU A 5 11.96 -9.52 -20.76
C LEU A 5 11.21 -10.50 -19.86
N LEU A 6 11.09 -11.77 -20.29
CA LEU A 6 10.38 -12.80 -19.55
C LEU A 6 11.06 -13.10 -18.21
N ARG A 7 12.39 -13.24 -18.20
CA ARG A 7 13.19 -13.37 -16.97
C ARG A 7 12.96 -12.18 -16.04
N ARG A 8 12.93 -10.95 -16.56
CA ARG A 8 12.73 -9.74 -15.76
C ARG A 8 11.32 -9.66 -15.18
N CYS A 9 10.28 -9.98 -15.95
CA CYS A 9 8.90 -10.08 -15.45
C CYS A 9 8.77 -11.17 -14.38
N LEU A 10 9.42 -12.31 -14.58
CA LEU A 10 9.38 -13.42 -13.62
C LEU A 10 10.09 -13.06 -12.30
N PHE A 11 11.17 -12.28 -12.35
CA PHE A 11 11.83 -11.73 -11.16
C PHE A 11 11.04 -10.59 -10.47
N MET A 12 10.12 -9.91 -11.16
CA MET A 12 9.26 -8.91 -10.49
C MET A 12 8.29 -9.54 -9.49
N VAL A 13 7.82 -10.76 -9.76
CA VAL A 13 6.88 -11.47 -8.88
C VAL A 13 7.47 -11.70 -7.48
N PRO A 14 8.66 -12.32 -7.31
CA PRO A 14 9.25 -12.51 -5.99
C PRO A 14 9.65 -11.20 -5.31
N THR A 15 10.06 -10.16 -6.06
CA THR A 15 10.35 -8.86 -5.44
C THR A 15 9.09 -8.18 -4.91
N LEU A 16 7.98 -8.23 -5.66
CA LEU A 16 6.69 -7.73 -5.21
C LEU A 16 6.23 -8.47 -3.95
N LEU A 17 6.28 -9.81 -3.96
CA LEU A 17 5.93 -10.63 -2.80
C LEU A 17 6.83 -10.33 -1.59
N GLY A 18 8.12 -10.11 -1.81
CA GLY A 18 9.05 -9.72 -0.76
C GLY A 18 8.67 -8.37 -0.13
N ILE A 19 8.40 -7.36 -0.95
CA ILE A 19 7.99 -6.03 -0.47
C ILE A 19 6.66 -6.10 0.28
N THR A 20 5.65 -6.82 -0.25
CA THR A 20 4.36 -6.96 0.42
C THR A 20 4.46 -7.71 1.74
N LEU A 21 5.34 -8.71 1.82
CA LEU A 21 5.60 -9.44 3.06
C LEU A 21 6.29 -8.55 4.11
N VAL A 22 7.23 -7.70 3.69
CA VAL A 22 7.85 -6.70 4.58
C VAL A 22 6.80 -5.72 5.10
N VAL A 23 5.96 -5.15 4.23
CA VAL A 23 4.89 -4.23 4.62
C VAL A 23 3.92 -4.89 5.61
N PHE A 24 3.50 -6.11 5.32
CA PHE A 24 2.63 -6.87 6.22
C PHE A 24 3.29 -7.14 7.57
N SER A 25 4.57 -7.51 7.57
CA SER A 25 5.32 -7.77 8.80
C SER A 25 5.43 -6.51 9.66
N VAL A 26 5.73 -5.35 9.03
CA VAL A 26 5.78 -4.06 9.73
C VAL A 26 4.43 -3.73 10.38
N MET A 27 3.31 -3.98 9.69
CA MET A 27 1.98 -3.79 10.28
C MET A 27 1.68 -4.79 11.41
N ALA A 28 2.01 -6.07 11.22
CA ALA A 28 1.78 -7.11 12.21
C ALA A 28 2.58 -6.88 13.50
N PHE A 29 3.77 -6.30 13.40
CA PHE A 29 4.63 -5.95 14.54
C PHE A 29 4.39 -4.53 15.09
N SER A 30 3.53 -3.72 14.47
CA SER A 30 3.17 -2.41 14.97
C SER A 30 2.44 -2.51 16.33
N PRO A 31 2.59 -1.54 17.25
CA PRO A 31 1.74 -1.45 18.44
C PRO A 31 0.26 -1.42 18.05
N GLY A 32 -0.56 -2.30 18.64
CA GLY A 32 -1.97 -2.52 18.24
C GLY A 32 -2.16 -3.59 17.15
N GLY A 33 -1.08 -4.06 16.51
CA GLY A 33 -1.07 -5.09 15.49
C GLY A 33 -2.00 -4.81 14.30
N LEU A 34 -2.34 -5.86 13.54
CA LEU A 34 -3.44 -5.81 12.56
C LEU A 34 -4.83 -5.77 13.22
N SER A 35 -4.90 -5.69 14.55
CA SER A 35 -6.14 -5.81 15.30
C SER A 35 -6.97 -4.53 15.25
N ALA A 36 -8.27 -4.66 15.50
CA ALA A 36 -9.17 -3.52 15.58
C ALA A 36 -8.98 -2.66 16.85
N GLN A 37 -7.91 -2.88 17.61
CA GLN A 37 -7.66 -2.18 18.87
C GLN A 37 -7.62 -0.66 18.69
N SER A 38 -6.94 -0.16 17.65
CA SER A 38 -6.86 1.26 17.33
C SER A 38 -8.21 1.91 16.97
N LEU A 39 -9.20 1.11 16.60
CA LEU A 39 -10.56 1.56 16.25
C LEU A 39 -11.47 1.70 17.46
N VAL A 40 -11.13 0.99 18.54
CA VAL A 40 -11.92 0.90 19.77
C VAL A 40 -11.30 1.72 20.89
N ASP A 41 -9.98 1.99 20.82
CA ASP A 41 -9.25 2.69 21.87
C ASP A 41 -9.78 4.12 22.12
N ASP A 42 -10.08 4.85 21.04
CA ASP A 42 -10.59 6.24 21.04
C ASP A 42 -12.05 6.36 21.54
N GLN A 43 -12.77 5.25 21.68
CA GLN A 43 -14.13 5.29 22.21
C GLN A 43 -14.09 5.25 23.76
N ASN A 44 -14.75 6.20 24.42
CA ASN A 44 -14.93 6.23 25.88
C ASN A 44 -15.94 5.17 26.36
N LEU A 45 -15.71 3.90 26.02
CA LEU A 45 -16.53 2.76 26.41
C LEU A 45 -15.97 2.07 27.66
N GLU A 46 -16.84 1.37 28.39
CA GLU A 46 -16.41 0.51 29.48
C GLU A 46 -15.42 -0.57 29.00
N PRO A 47 -14.44 -0.99 29.83
CA PRO A 47 -13.43 -1.97 29.43
C PRO A 47 -13.99 -3.29 28.88
N GLN A 48 -15.17 -3.71 29.34
CA GLN A 48 -15.83 -4.92 28.87
C GLN A 48 -16.49 -4.73 27.50
N ALA A 49 -17.13 -3.59 27.27
CA ALA A 49 -17.71 -3.23 25.98
C ALA A 49 -16.64 -3.03 24.90
N LYS A 50 -15.48 -2.45 25.27
CA LYS A 50 -14.33 -2.32 24.37
C LYS A 50 -13.85 -3.68 23.86
N LYS A 51 -13.65 -4.65 24.76
CA LYS A 51 -13.20 -6.01 24.37
C LYS A 51 -14.20 -6.70 23.43
N ALA A 52 -15.49 -6.64 23.74
CA ALA A 52 -16.52 -7.24 22.90
C ALA A 52 -16.56 -6.63 21.49
N LEU A 53 -16.37 -5.31 21.38
CA LEU A 53 -16.33 -4.62 20.10
C LEU A 53 -15.06 -4.95 19.31
N GLN A 54 -13.92 -5.06 20.00
CA GLN A 54 -12.66 -5.47 19.39
C GLN A 54 -12.76 -6.90 18.81
N ASP A 55 -13.31 -7.85 19.57
CA ASP A 55 -13.50 -9.22 19.13
C ASP A 55 -14.46 -9.32 17.94
N TYR A 56 -15.51 -8.49 17.91
CA TYR A 56 -16.43 -8.39 16.78
C TYR A 56 -15.72 -7.98 15.50
N TYR A 57 -14.90 -6.93 15.55
CA TYR A 57 -14.14 -6.48 14.39
C TYR A 57 -13.05 -7.46 13.96
N ASN A 58 -12.36 -8.09 14.92
CA ASN A 58 -11.33 -9.07 14.61
C ASN A 58 -11.91 -10.27 13.85
N ARG A 59 -13.10 -10.76 14.24
CA ARG A 59 -13.79 -11.83 13.51
C ARG A 59 -14.24 -11.40 12.13
N ARG A 60 -14.80 -10.20 12.00
CA ARG A 60 -15.31 -9.67 10.72
C ARG A 60 -14.19 -9.55 9.67
N TYR A 61 -13.04 -9.02 10.07
CA TYR A 61 -11.89 -8.82 9.18
C TYR A 61 -10.95 -10.04 9.12
N GLY A 62 -11.16 -11.06 9.96
CA GLY A 62 -10.31 -12.25 10.04
C GLY A 62 -8.95 -12.00 10.68
N LEU A 63 -8.88 -11.02 11.59
CA LEU A 63 -7.68 -10.63 12.33
C LEU A 63 -7.37 -11.62 13.47
N ASP A 64 -8.32 -12.52 13.77
CA ASP A 64 -8.13 -13.64 14.71
C ASP A 64 -7.46 -14.87 14.06
N LEU A 65 -7.29 -14.88 12.73
CA LEU A 65 -6.72 -16.02 12.01
C LEU A 65 -5.19 -16.08 12.19
N PRO A 66 -4.53 -17.23 11.98
CA PRO A 66 -3.07 -17.31 11.98
C PRO A 66 -2.44 -16.32 10.97
N ALA A 67 -1.31 -15.70 11.33
CA ALA A 67 -0.66 -14.67 10.51
C ALA A 67 -0.46 -15.03 9.02
N PRO A 68 -0.11 -16.28 8.63
CA PRO A 68 -0.01 -16.66 7.22
C PRO A 68 -1.35 -16.54 6.47
N VAL A 69 -2.45 -16.90 7.12
CA VAL A 69 -3.80 -16.83 6.53
C VAL A 69 -4.25 -15.38 6.38
N GLN A 70 -3.93 -14.53 7.37
CA GLN A 70 -4.18 -13.09 7.28
C GLN A 70 -3.45 -12.46 6.10
N TYR A 71 -2.17 -12.79 5.91
CA TYR A 71 -1.37 -12.30 4.79
C TYR A 71 -1.97 -12.71 3.45
N LEU A 72 -2.32 -13.98 3.28
CA LEU A 72 -2.90 -14.46 2.02
C LEU A 72 -4.26 -13.81 1.73
N ARG A 73 -5.11 -13.65 2.74
CA ARG A 73 -6.41 -12.96 2.60
C ARG A 73 -6.22 -11.49 2.23
N TRP A 74 -5.31 -10.79 2.90
CA TRP A 74 -4.99 -9.40 2.62
C TRP A 74 -4.41 -9.23 1.21
N LEU A 75 -3.41 -10.05 0.85
CA LEU A 75 -2.79 -10.03 -0.46
C LEU A 75 -3.81 -10.26 -1.58
N ASN A 76 -4.75 -11.18 -1.37
CA ASN A 76 -5.83 -11.49 -2.31
C ASN A 76 -6.88 -10.38 -2.47
N ASN A 77 -7.02 -9.49 -1.48
CA ASN A 77 -7.93 -8.35 -1.54
C ASN A 77 -7.25 -7.14 -2.20
N VAL A 78 -5.99 -6.88 -1.85
CA VAL A 78 -5.21 -5.78 -2.42
C VAL A 78 -4.84 -6.05 -3.88
N SER A 79 -4.48 -7.29 -4.21
CA SER A 79 -4.08 -7.67 -5.55
C SER A 79 -5.26 -7.62 -6.53
N PRO A 80 -5.10 -7.02 -7.72
CA PRO A 80 -6.12 -7.06 -8.77
C PRO A 80 -6.32 -8.46 -9.36
N ILE A 81 -5.36 -9.36 -9.11
CA ILE A 81 -5.32 -10.77 -9.53
C ILE A 81 -5.48 -11.65 -8.30
N GLY A 82 -6.44 -12.56 -8.31
CA GLY A 82 -6.62 -13.48 -7.19
C GLY A 82 -7.94 -14.24 -7.22
N PHE A 83 -8.28 -14.81 -6.07
CA PHE A 83 -9.52 -15.51 -5.81
C PHE A 83 -10.64 -14.53 -5.48
N VAL A 84 -11.76 -14.64 -6.18
CA VAL A 84 -12.99 -13.93 -5.81
C VAL A 84 -13.58 -14.62 -4.59
N ILE A 85 -13.67 -13.87 -3.48
CA ILE A 85 -14.29 -14.35 -2.24
C ILE A 85 -15.73 -13.85 -2.26
N ASP A 86 -16.68 -14.77 -2.20
CA ASP A 86 -18.10 -14.46 -2.11
C ASP A 86 -18.45 -13.86 -0.73
N GLU A 87 -19.61 -13.21 -0.60
CA GLU A 87 -20.09 -12.61 0.66
C GLU A 87 -20.16 -13.64 1.80
N ASN A 88 -20.34 -14.92 1.45
CA ASN A 88 -20.39 -16.05 2.35
C ASN A 88 -19.01 -16.63 2.73
N GLY A 89 -17.91 -16.05 2.23
CA GLY A 89 -16.54 -16.47 2.54
C GLY A 89 -16.00 -17.63 1.71
N TYR A 90 -16.76 -18.11 0.71
CA TYR A 90 -16.32 -19.17 -0.20
C TYR A 90 -15.52 -18.60 -1.37
N THR A 91 -14.46 -19.33 -1.76
CA THR A 91 -13.67 -19.01 -2.96
C THR A 91 -14.42 -19.51 -4.19
N GLN A 92 -14.90 -18.60 -5.04
CA GLN A 92 -15.62 -18.97 -6.25
C GLN A 92 -14.66 -19.40 -7.37
N GLN A 93 -13.81 -18.48 -7.82
CA GLN A 93 -12.93 -18.71 -8.96
C GLN A 93 -11.69 -17.82 -8.88
N PHE A 94 -10.61 -18.27 -9.50
CA PHE A 94 -9.45 -17.44 -9.78
C PHE A 94 -9.74 -16.51 -10.96
N SER A 95 -9.62 -15.20 -10.74
CA SER A 95 -9.75 -14.16 -11.77
C SER A 95 -8.48 -13.35 -11.87
N LEU A 96 -8.03 -13.12 -13.11
CA LEU A 96 -6.92 -12.23 -13.43
C LEU A 96 -7.33 -10.74 -13.37
N TRP A 97 -8.64 -10.46 -13.27
CA TRP A 97 -9.22 -9.12 -13.30
C TRP A 97 -10.36 -9.01 -12.28
N LYS A 98 -10.07 -9.29 -11.01
CA LYS A 98 -11.04 -9.16 -9.90
C LYS A 98 -11.24 -7.69 -9.50
N GLY A 99 -10.23 -6.86 -9.73
CA GLY A 99 -10.14 -5.52 -9.14
C GLY A 99 -9.57 -5.57 -7.73
N SER A 100 -8.99 -4.46 -7.27
CA SER A 100 -8.43 -4.33 -5.93
C SER A 100 -9.50 -3.87 -4.95
N ASP A 101 -9.81 -4.70 -3.97
CA ASP A 101 -10.65 -4.32 -2.83
C ASP A 101 -9.76 -3.87 -1.67
N LEU A 102 -9.69 -2.55 -1.49
CA LEU A 102 -8.90 -1.92 -0.43
C LEU A 102 -9.70 -1.79 0.87
N GLY A 103 -10.95 -2.23 0.89
CA GLY A 103 -11.85 -2.11 2.03
C GLY A 103 -12.34 -0.68 2.27
N THR A 104 -12.90 -0.48 3.46
CA THR A 104 -13.45 0.78 3.92
C THR A 104 -12.48 1.50 4.85
N SER A 105 -12.47 2.83 4.76
CA SER A 105 -11.70 3.66 5.66
C SER A 105 -12.37 3.65 7.03
N PHE A 106 -11.63 3.26 8.06
CA PHE A 106 -12.11 3.33 9.44
C PHE A 106 -12.33 4.76 9.94
N ARG A 107 -11.62 5.74 9.37
CA ARG A 107 -11.73 7.15 9.77
C ARG A 107 -12.89 7.87 9.11
N TYR A 108 -13.14 7.56 7.83
CA TYR A 108 -14.11 8.29 7.02
C TYR A 108 -15.38 7.48 6.71
N GLY A 109 -15.40 6.18 7.01
CA GLY A 109 -16.54 5.29 6.78
C GLY A 109 -16.85 5.02 5.29
N ARG A 110 -15.97 5.43 4.37
CA ARG A 110 -16.15 5.31 2.91
C ARG A 110 -15.10 4.37 2.30
N PRO A 111 -15.36 3.77 1.12
CA PRO A 111 -14.38 2.93 0.42
C PRO A 111 -13.04 3.64 0.20
N VAL A 112 -11.93 2.98 0.48
CA VAL A 112 -10.58 3.55 0.29
C VAL A 112 -10.32 3.87 -1.18
N SER A 113 -10.91 3.12 -2.10
CA SER A 113 -10.84 3.39 -3.54
C SER A 113 -11.39 4.76 -3.93
N GLU A 114 -12.43 5.25 -3.26
CA GLU A 114 -12.99 6.59 -3.53
C GLU A 114 -12.04 7.67 -3.06
N LEU A 115 -11.51 7.52 -1.83
CA LEU A 115 -10.52 8.44 -1.26
C LEU A 115 -9.26 8.54 -2.14
N LEU A 116 -8.81 7.43 -2.72
CA LEU A 116 -7.68 7.41 -3.65
C LEU A 116 -8.04 8.10 -4.96
N LYS A 117 -9.22 7.82 -5.54
CA LYS A 117 -9.67 8.47 -6.79
C LYS A 117 -9.75 9.99 -6.66
N GLU A 118 -10.12 10.51 -5.49
CA GLU A 118 -10.13 11.96 -5.24
C GLU A 118 -8.72 12.56 -5.16
N ARG A 119 -7.74 11.82 -4.64
CA ARG A 119 -6.38 12.32 -4.38
C ARG A 119 -5.43 12.15 -5.56
N VAL A 120 -5.56 11.03 -6.30
CA VAL A 120 -4.66 10.67 -7.41
C VAL A 120 -4.53 11.78 -8.45
N PRO A 121 -5.61 12.42 -8.95
CA PRO A 121 -5.51 13.48 -9.95
C PRO A 121 -4.73 14.68 -9.44
N ILE A 122 -4.93 15.08 -8.19
CA ILE A 122 -4.27 16.26 -7.59
C ILE A 122 -2.76 16.01 -7.49
N THR A 123 -2.36 14.84 -6.97
CA THR A 123 -0.94 14.48 -6.88
C THR A 123 -0.29 14.37 -8.27
N LEU A 124 -1.00 13.83 -9.26
CA LEU A 124 -0.50 13.76 -10.63
C LEU A 124 -0.31 15.15 -11.24
N LEU A 125 -1.29 16.05 -11.08
CA LEU A 125 -1.18 17.43 -11.57
C LEU A 125 0.01 18.17 -10.96
N LEU A 126 0.22 18.03 -9.65
CA LEU A 126 1.38 18.61 -8.97
C LEU A 126 2.68 18.06 -9.56
N ASN A 127 2.82 16.74 -9.70
CA ASN A 127 4.04 16.14 -10.26
C ASN A 127 4.28 16.54 -11.71
N ILE A 128 3.23 16.64 -12.53
CA ILE A 128 3.34 17.05 -13.94
C ILE A 128 3.91 18.47 -14.06
N ILE A 129 3.60 19.37 -13.12
CA ILE A 129 4.13 20.74 -13.11
C ILE A 129 5.53 20.78 -12.46
N THR A 130 5.73 20.01 -11.39
CA THR A 130 6.98 19.98 -10.63
C THR A 130 8.14 19.40 -11.44
N ILE A 131 7.91 18.33 -12.21
CA ILE A 131 8.97 17.65 -12.97
C ILE A 131 9.67 18.60 -13.96
N PRO A 132 8.96 19.31 -14.87
CA PRO A 132 9.57 20.27 -15.77
C PRO A 132 10.35 21.37 -15.04
N LEU A 133 9.78 21.92 -13.96
CA LEU A 133 10.42 22.97 -13.19
C LEU A 133 11.76 22.49 -12.58
N ILE A 134 11.76 21.30 -11.98
CA ILE A 134 12.97 20.67 -11.45
C ILE A 134 13.99 20.48 -12.56
N TYR A 135 13.60 19.95 -13.71
CA TYR A 135 14.52 19.74 -14.83
C TYR A 135 15.10 21.05 -15.36
N ILE A 136 14.30 22.11 -15.48
CA ILE A 136 14.78 23.42 -15.92
C ILE A 136 15.88 23.93 -14.97
N VAL A 137 15.63 23.89 -13.66
CA VAL A 137 16.60 24.35 -12.66
C VAL A 137 17.82 23.44 -12.62
N ALA A 138 17.63 22.12 -12.61
CA ALA A 138 18.72 21.14 -12.56
C ALA A 138 19.61 21.20 -13.80
N ILE A 139 19.03 21.38 -14.99
CA ILE A 139 19.78 21.55 -16.24
C ILE A 139 20.53 22.87 -16.20
N ALA A 140 19.91 23.97 -15.79
CA ALA A 140 20.59 25.27 -15.71
C ALA A 140 21.80 25.24 -14.75
N ILE A 141 21.62 24.67 -13.55
CA ILE A 141 22.69 24.52 -12.56
C ILE A 141 23.75 23.53 -13.06
N GLY A 142 23.33 22.38 -13.60
CA GLY A 142 24.23 21.34 -14.10
C GLY A 142 25.10 21.82 -15.27
N VAL A 143 24.53 22.60 -16.19
CA VAL A 143 25.28 23.21 -17.30
C VAL A 143 26.29 24.23 -16.76
N ARG A 144 25.87 25.12 -15.86
CA ARG A 144 26.77 26.12 -15.26
C ARG A 144 27.94 25.47 -14.50
N ALA A 145 27.66 24.45 -13.70
CA ALA A 145 28.67 23.69 -12.99
C ALA A 145 29.62 22.94 -13.94
N ALA A 146 29.13 22.46 -15.09
CA ALA A 146 29.95 21.80 -16.10
C ALA A 146 30.86 22.77 -16.87
N THR A 147 30.44 24.02 -17.07
CA THR A 147 31.24 25.05 -17.73
C THR A 147 32.27 25.71 -16.80
N GLU A 148 32.01 25.76 -15.49
CA GLU A 148 32.91 26.32 -14.47
C GLU A 148 33.80 25.24 -13.79
N ARG A 149 34.18 24.18 -14.50
CA ARG A 149 35.09 23.15 -13.96
C ARG A 149 36.44 23.78 -13.56
N GLY A 150 36.75 23.78 -12.25
CA GLY A 150 37.91 24.44 -11.63
C GLY A 150 37.62 25.72 -10.82
N SER A 151 36.36 26.09 -10.62
CA SER A 151 35.93 27.24 -9.78
C SER A 151 36.13 26.98 -8.28
N THR A 152 36.10 28.03 -7.44
CA THR A 152 36.51 28.05 -6.01
C THR A 152 35.79 27.06 -5.07
N PHE A 153 34.80 26.31 -5.55
CA PHE A 153 34.14 25.20 -4.85
C PHE A 153 34.75 23.80 -5.15
N ASP A 154 35.75 23.72 -6.03
CA ASP A 154 36.44 22.47 -6.44
C ASP A 154 37.85 22.34 -5.81
N MET A 155 38.26 23.31 -4.98
CA MET A 155 39.54 23.27 -4.24
C MET A 155 39.29 23.15 -2.73
N SER A 156 39.06 21.91 -2.26
CA SER A 156 39.55 21.39 -0.98
C SER A 156 39.53 19.86 -0.96
#